data_AF-A0AAE8MLP6-F1
#
_entry.id   AF-A0AAE8MLP6-F1
#
_cell.length_a   1.000
_cell.length_b   1.000
_cell.length_c   1.000
_cell.angle_alpha   90.00
_cell.angle_beta   90.00
_cell.angle_gamma   90.00
#
_symmetry.space_group_name_H-M   'P 1'
#
loop_
_entity.id
_entity.type
_entity.pdbx_description
1 polymer ?
#
loop_
_entity_poly.entity_id
_entity_poly.type
_entity_poly.pdbx_seq_one_letter_code
_entity_poly.pdbx_strand_id
1 'polypeptide(L)'
;MGLRSELHLDDPNNPTNWRRDRRMGAYHNRANDVSDTRAESNVLKIFLQNVTDGDGAHVLSQQESINFLAEEIGKKINDFLLKPDAAIDTHLRLSEMGLDSLTAIELRRWFRQVFGLQISVLEMMGAASLGQLGETVAWRTQEKLASR
;
A
#
# COMPACT_ATOMS: atom_id res chain seq x y z
N MET A 1 7.19 -27.83 16.64
CA MET A 1 7.58 -26.40 16.82
C MET A 1 6.40 -25.41 16.84
N GLY A 2 5.13 -25.82 16.72
CA GLY A 2 3.99 -24.91 16.93
C GLY A 2 3.90 -23.69 15.98
N LEU A 3 4.79 -23.56 14.99
CA LEU A 3 4.87 -22.42 14.07
C LEU A 3 3.64 -22.27 13.15
N ARG A 4 2.72 -23.25 13.17
CA ARG A 4 1.47 -23.29 12.40
C ARG A 4 0.24 -23.42 13.30
N SER A 5 0.38 -23.13 14.60
CA SER A 5 -0.75 -23.16 15.52
C SER A 5 -1.64 -21.94 15.25
N GLU A 6 -2.91 -22.19 14.98
CA GLU A 6 -3.94 -21.14 14.84
C GLU A 6 -4.55 -20.74 16.18
N LEU A 7 -4.16 -21.42 17.27
CA LEU A 7 -4.59 -21.11 18.63
C LEU A 7 -3.91 -19.84 19.13
N HIS A 8 -4.62 -19.09 19.97
CA HIS A 8 -4.07 -17.90 20.61
C HIS A 8 -2.81 -18.22 21.43
N LEU A 9 -1.85 -17.29 21.48
CA LEU A 9 -0.56 -17.51 22.18
C LEU A 9 -0.74 -17.87 23.66
N ASP A 10 -1.74 -17.27 24.31
CA ASP A 10 -2.09 -17.51 25.72
C ASP A 10 -2.99 -18.73 25.94
N ASP A 11 -3.42 -19.43 24.88
CA ASP A 11 -4.24 -20.62 25.03
C ASP A 11 -3.42 -21.72 25.76
N PRO A 12 -3.91 -22.26 26.89
CA PRO A 12 -3.20 -23.28 27.64
C PRO A 12 -2.92 -24.56 26.82
N ASN A 13 -3.73 -24.82 25.80
CA ASN A 13 -3.59 -25.97 24.90
C ASN A 13 -2.68 -25.69 23.69
N ASN A 14 -2.15 -24.47 23.55
CA ASN A 14 -1.27 -24.14 22.44
C ASN A 14 0.10 -24.82 22.60
N PRO A 15 0.55 -25.66 21.63
CA PRO A 15 1.82 -26.37 21.68
C PRO A 15 3.06 -25.49 21.39
N THR A 16 2.93 -24.16 21.41
CA THR A 16 4.02 -23.21 21.16
C THR A 16 4.95 -23.06 22.36
N ASN A 17 5.94 -23.95 22.46
CA ASN A 17 6.92 -23.98 23.56
C ASN A 17 7.83 -22.74 23.62
N TRP A 18 7.95 -21.97 22.54
CA TRP A 18 8.76 -20.76 22.45
C TRP A 18 8.07 -19.51 23.01
N ARG A 19 6.80 -19.62 23.46
CA ARG A 19 6.04 -18.49 24.03
C ARG A 19 6.66 -17.91 25.32
N ARG A 20 7.55 -18.62 26.02
CA ARG A 20 8.22 -18.09 27.22
C ARG A 20 9.66 -17.67 26.97
N ASP A 21 10.11 -17.72 25.72
CA ASP A 21 11.47 -17.30 25.36
C ASP A 21 11.55 -15.77 25.31
N ARG A 22 12.54 -15.20 26.01
CA ARG A 22 12.79 -13.74 26.05
C ARG A 22 13.02 -13.16 24.66
N ARG A 23 13.58 -13.93 23.73
CA ARG A 23 13.79 -13.54 22.32
C ARG A 23 12.48 -13.34 21.56
N MET A 24 11.40 -13.97 22.04
CA MET A 24 10.05 -13.85 21.48
C MET A 24 9.24 -12.74 22.15
N GLY A 25 9.90 -11.84 22.90
CA GLY A 25 9.27 -10.68 23.54
C GLY A 25 8.55 -9.74 22.56
N ALA A 26 9.05 -9.61 21.33
CA ALA A 26 8.40 -8.83 20.27
C ALA A 26 7.01 -9.37 19.89
N TYR A 27 6.76 -10.67 20.05
CA TYR A 27 5.47 -11.30 19.77
C TYR A 27 4.46 -11.09 20.91
N HIS A 28 4.92 -10.89 22.15
CA HIS A 28 4.06 -10.61 23.31
C HIS A 28 3.61 -9.15 23.34
N ASN A 29 4.43 -8.23 22.83
CA ASN A 29 4.08 -6.81 22.73
C ASN A 29 3.16 -6.49 21.53
N ARG A 30 2.83 -7.48 20.70
CA ARG A 30 2.07 -7.29 19.46
C ARG A 30 0.55 -7.38 19.64
N ALA A 31 0.06 -7.64 20.86
CA ALA A 31 -1.36 -7.87 21.16
C ALA A 31 -2.26 -6.64 20.95
N ASN A 32 -1.71 -5.47 20.63
CA ASN A 32 -2.51 -4.29 20.29
C ASN A 32 -1.88 -3.38 19.21
N ASP A 33 -0.81 -3.82 18.55
CA ASP A 33 -0.23 -3.06 17.46
C ASP A 33 -0.97 -3.40 16.16
N VAL A 34 -2.22 -2.93 16.09
CA VAL A 34 -2.74 -2.55 14.78
C VAL A 34 -1.98 -1.29 14.41
N SER A 35 -0.80 -1.49 13.81
CA SER A 35 0.02 -0.42 13.25
C SER A 35 -0.88 0.60 12.58
N ASP A 36 -0.69 1.87 12.92
CA ASP A 36 -1.46 3.06 12.56
C ASP A 36 -1.52 3.36 11.04
N THR A 37 -1.28 2.36 10.20
CA THR A 37 -1.63 2.31 8.76
C THR A 37 -3.10 2.59 8.46
N ARG A 38 -3.99 2.57 9.47
CA ARG A 38 -5.41 2.95 9.30
C ARG A 38 -5.57 4.44 9.02
N ALA A 39 -4.73 5.31 9.59
CA ALA A 39 -4.83 6.75 9.39
C ALA A 39 -4.51 7.16 7.94
N GLU A 40 -3.43 6.64 7.35
CA GLU A 40 -3.04 6.92 5.96
C GLU A 40 -4.05 6.36 4.96
N SER A 41 -4.54 5.13 5.21
CA SER A 41 -5.62 4.55 4.40
C SER A 41 -6.90 5.40 4.37
N ASN A 42 -7.09 6.27 5.37
CA ASN A 42 -8.27 7.12 5.47
C ASN A 42 -8.16 8.34 4.55
N VAL A 43 -7.00 8.97 4.43
CA VAL A 43 -6.82 10.19 3.60
C VAL A 43 -7.03 9.88 2.12
N LEU A 44 -6.36 8.85 1.61
CA LEU A 44 -6.53 8.42 0.21
C LEU A 44 -7.99 7.99 -0.06
N LYS A 45 -8.62 7.30 0.89
CA LYS A 45 -10.02 6.87 0.75
C LYS A 45 -10.98 8.07 0.72
N ILE A 46 -10.79 9.05 1.59
CA ILE A 46 -11.57 10.30 1.59
C ILE A 46 -11.36 11.05 0.27
N PHE A 47 -10.13 11.15 -0.22
CA PHE A 47 -9.82 11.76 -1.51
C PHE A 47 -10.57 11.06 -2.65
N LEU A 48 -10.48 9.73 -2.75
CA LEU A 48 -11.18 8.96 -3.78
C LEU A 48 -12.70 9.06 -3.67
N GLN A 49 -13.24 9.17 -2.46
CA GLN A 49 -14.67 9.42 -2.25
C GLN A 49 -15.08 10.80 -2.77
N ASN A 50 -14.35 11.85 -2.42
CA ASN A 50 -14.61 13.21 -2.90
C ASN A 50 -14.52 13.31 -4.43
N VAL A 51 -13.54 12.62 -5.03
CA VAL A 51 -13.39 12.52 -6.49
C VAL A 51 -14.56 11.77 -7.12
N THR A 52 -15.12 10.77 -6.44
CA THR A 52 -16.29 10.01 -6.94
C THR A 52 -17.59 10.83 -6.84
N ASP A 53 -17.75 11.62 -5.79
CA ASP A 53 -18.97 12.37 -5.49
C ASP A 53 -19.01 13.76 -6.19
N GLY A 54 -17.87 14.29 -6.62
CA GLY A 54 -17.72 15.63 -7.24
C GLY A 54 -17.26 15.61 -8.71
N ASP A 55 -16.66 16.72 -9.16
CA ASP A 55 -16.01 16.83 -10.49
C ASP A 55 -14.64 16.14 -10.49
N GLY A 56 -14.66 14.82 -10.36
CA GLY A 56 -13.45 14.00 -10.26
C GLY A 56 -12.56 14.08 -11.49
N ALA A 57 -13.14 14.31 -12.67
CA ALA A 57 -12.38 14.41 -13.91
C ALA A 57 -11.44 15.63 -13.89
N HIS A 58 -11.95 16.80 -13.51
CA HIS A 58 -11.12 18.00 -13.38
C HIS A 58 -10.13 17.91 -12.23
N VAL A 59 -10.52 17.35 -11.08
CA VAL A 59 -9.62 17.22 -9.92
C VAL A 59 -8.43 16.30 -10.25
N LEU A 60 -8.68 15.16 -10.90
CA LEU A 60 -7.62 14.19 -11.23
C LEU A 60 -6.67 14.65 -12.35
N SER A 61 -7.01 15.70 -13.13
CA SER A 61 -6.11 16.26 -14.14
C SER A 61 -5.14 17.29 -13.58
N GLN A 62 -5.35 17.72 -12.34
CA GLN A 62 -4.48 18.67 -11.66
C GLN A 62 -3.17 18.00 -11.24
N GLN A 63 -2.07 18.75 -11.36
CA GLN A 63 -0.75 18.27 -10.96
C GLN A 63 -0.69 17.94 -9.47
N GLU A 64 -1.42 18.67 -8.62
CA GLU A 64 -1.52 18.40 -7.19
C GLU A 64 -2.07 17.00 -6.91
N SER A 65 -3.11 16.58 -7.63
CA SER A 65 -3.71 15.24 -7.48
C SER A 65 -2.76 14.15 -7.95
N ILE A 66 -2.05 14.37 -9.06
CA ILE A 66 -1.06 13.42 -9.57
C ILE A 66 0.08 13.24 -8.57
N ASN A 67 0.60 14.34 -8.01
CA ASN A 67 1.65 14.31 -7.00
C ASN A 67 1.17 13.60 -5.73
N PHE A 68 -0.03 13.93 -5.25
CA PHE A 68 -0.64 13.25 -4.11
C PHE A 68 -0.77 11.74 -4.33
N LEU A 69 -1.26 11.31 -5.50
CA LEU A 69 -1.35 9.88 -5.83
C LEU A 69 0.02 9.21 -5.87
N ALA A 70 1.02 9.87 -6.49
CA ALA A 70 2.39 9.36 -6.52
C ALA A 70 2.97 9.20 -5.11
N GLU A 71 2.75 10.18 -4.22
CA GLU A 71 3.16 10.11 -2.81
C GLU A 71 2.48 8.97 -2.07
N GLU A 72 1.16 8.81 -2.20
CA GLU A 72 0.43 7.72 -1.52
C GLU A 72 0.85 6.34 -2.03
N ILE A 73 1.16 6.20 -3.33
CA ILE A 73 1.77 4.98 -3.88
C ILE A 73 3.16 4.76 -3.28
N GLY A 74 3.97 5.82 -3.15
CA GLY A 74 5.29 5.76 -2.53
C GLY A 74 5.25 5.31 -1.08
N LYS A 75 4.31 5.85 -0.27
CA LYS A 75 4.06 5.40 1.11
C LYS A 75 3.72 3.92 1.14
N LYS A 76 2.86 3.48 0.21
CA LYS A 76 2.52 2.06 0.12
C LYS A 76 3.69 1.15 -0.23
N ILE A 77 4.58 1.61 -1.10
CA ILE A 77 5.82 0.89 -1.40
C ILE A 77 6.70 0.82 -0.14
N ASN A 78 6.87 1.94 0.56
CA ASN A 78 7.62 2.02 1.80
C ASN A 78 7.07 1.09 2.90
N ASP A 79 5.74 0.98 3.03
CA ASP A 79 5.08 0.01 3.91
C ASP A 79 5.53 -1.43 3.60
N PHE A 80 5.48 -1.82 2.32
CA PHE A 80 5.87 -3.17 1.90
C PHE A 80 7.36 -3.44 2.15
N LEU A 81 8.18 -2.40 2.08
CA LEU A 81 9.61 -2.46 2.36
C LEU A 81 9.95 -2.28 3.85
N LEU A 82 8.95 -2.13 4.72
CA LEU A 82 9.10 -1.90 6.16
C LEU A 82 9.92 -0.63 6.50
N LYS A 83 9.71 0.44 5.72
CA LYS A 83 10.38 1.75 5.86
C LYS A 83 9.36 2.91 5.84
N PRO A 84 8.36 2.94 6.72
CA PRO A 84 7.26 3.92 6.64
C PRO A 84 7.73 5.39 6.67
N ASP A 85 8.81 5.68 7.40
CA ASP A 85 9.34 7.04 7.54
C ASP A 85 10.35 7.44 6.43
N ALA A 86 10.59 6.59 5.43
CA ALA A 86 11.52 6.91 4.36
C ALA A 86 10.96 8.03 3.48
N ALA A 87 11.80 9.02 3.15
CA ALA A 87 11.44 10.07 2.22
C ALA A 87 11.06 9.47 0.85
N ILE A 88 9.99 10.01 0.26
CA ILE A 88 9.49 9.59 -1.04
C ILE A 88 10.03 10.56 -2.09
N ASP A 89 10.79 10.02 -3.04
CA ASP A 89 11.23 10.75 -4.22
C ASP A 89 10.40 10.27 -5.43
N THR A 90 9.55 11.15 -5.93
CA THR A 90 8.63 10.85 -7.04
C THR A 90 9.34 10.75 -8.40
N HIS A 91 10.62 11.11 -8.48
CA HIS A 91 11.42 11.00 -9.70
C HIS A 91 12.07 9.62 -9.88
N LEU A 92 12.12 8.81 -8.82
CA LEU A 92 12.71 7.47 -8.88
C LEU A 92 11.80 6.46 -9.57
N ARG A 93 12.42 5.46 -10.21
CA ARG A 93 11.74 4.26 -10.67
C ARG A 93 11.40 3.35 -9.50
N LEU A 94 10.35 2.55 -9.64
CA LEU A 94 9.94 1.58 -8.62
C LEU A 94 11.06 0.59 -8.27
N SER A 95 11.87 0.17 -9.24
CA SER A 95 13.04 -0.69 -9.00
C SER A 95 14.13 0.00 -8.18
N GLU A 96 14.32 1.31 -8.35
CA GLU A 96 15.31 2.10 -7.61
C GLU A 96 14.86 2.34 -6.16
N MET A 97 13.54 2.38 -5.93
CA MET A 97 12.95 2.39 -4.59
C MET A 97 13.08 1.05 -3.86
N GLY A 98 13.50 -0.01 -4.55
CA GLY A 98 13.68 -1.36 -4.00
C GLY A 98 12.47 -2.27 -4.17
N LEU A 99 11.51 -1.91 -5.03
CA LEU A 99 10.40 -2.79 -5.37
C LEU A 99 10.91 -4.00 -6.18
N ASP A 100 10.58 -5.19 -5.71
CA ASP A 100 10.96 -6.47 -6.31
C ASP A 100 9.74 -7.22 -6.89
N SER A 101 9.94 -8.44 -7.40
CA SER A 101 8.84 -9.20 -8.02
C SER A 101 7.71 -9.56 -7.07
N LEU A 102 7.99 -9.83 -5.78
CA LEU A 102 6.96 -10.20 -4.81
C LEU A 102 6.16 -8.98 -4.35
N THR A 103 6.87 -7.92 -3.96
CA THR A 103 6.27 -6.65 -3.54
C THR A 103 5.51 -5.97 -4.68
N ALA A 104 5.93 -6.14 -5.94
CA ALA A 104 5.16 -5.70 -7.11
C ALA A 104 3.83 -6.45 -7.26
N ILE A 105 3.77 -7.76 -6.95
CA ILE A 105 2.51 -8.50 -6.96
C ILE A 105 1.57 -7.97 -5.86
N GLU A 106 2.10 -7.67 -4.68
CA GLU A 106 1.30 -7.07 -3.61
C GLU A 106 0.82 -5.65 -3.97
N LEU A 107 1.65 -4.83 -4.61
CA LEU A 107 1.26 -3.52 -5.12
C LEU A 107 0.14 -3.60 -6.15
N ARG A 108 0.22 -4.57 -7.08
CA ARG A 108 -0.88 -4.84 -8.04
C ARG A 108 -2.18 -5.19 -7.34
N ARG A 109 -2.13 -6.04 -6.30
CA ARG A 109 -3.33 -6.39 -5.51
C ARG A 109 -3.89 -5.17 -4.81
N TRP A 110 -3.03 -4.33 -4.26
CA TRP A 110 -3.43 -3.09 -3.61
C TRP A 110 -4.09 -2.11 -4.59
N PHE A 111 -3.55 -1.94 -5.81
CA PHE A 111 -4.20 -1.13 -6.85
C PHE A 111 -5.63 -1.60 -7.16
N ARG A 112 -5.83 -2.92 -7.24
CA ARG A 112 -7.16 -3.49 -7.44
C ARG A 112 -8.08 -3.24 -6.23
N GLN A 113 -7.55 -3.30 -5.01
CA GLN A 113 -8.33 -3.10 -3.80
C GLN A 113 -8.75 -1.64 -3.60
N VAL A 114 -7.84 -0.69 -3.83
CA VAL A 114 -8.07 0.73 -3.52
C VAL A 114 -8.69 1.49 -4.68
N PHE A 115 -8.14 1.33 -5.89
CA PHE A 115 -8.59 2.05 -7.07
C PHE A 115 -9.54 1.22 -7.93
N GLY A 116 -9.60 -0.10 -7.73
CA GLY A 116 -10.30 -1.01 -8.64
C GLY A 116 -9.62 -1.15 -10.00
N LEU A 117 -8.33 -0.81 -10.09
CA LEU A 117 -7.57 -0.82 -11.34
C LEU A 117 -6.76 -2.11 -11.49
N GLN A 118 -6.62 -2.59 -12.73
CA GLN A 118 -5.73 -3.69 -13.07
C GLN A 118 -4.50 -3.15 -13.80
N ILE A 119 -3.43 -2.89 -13.04
CA ILE A 119 -2.14 -2.47 -13.58
C ILE A 119 -1.22 -3.69 -13.58
N SER A 120 -0.59 -3.99 -14.72
CA SER A 120 0.29 -5.16 -14.82
C SER A 120 1.63 -4.89 -14.12
N VAL A 121 2.33 -5.94 -13.68
CA VAL A 121 3.67 -5.77 -13.09
C VAL A 121 4.63 -5.16 -14.11
N LEU A 122 4.56 -5.59 -15.37
CA LEU A 122 5.40 -5.04 -16.43
C LEU A 122 5.15 -3.53 -16.62
N GLU A 123 3.89 -3.11 -16.58
CA GLU A 123 3.52 -1.70 -16.68
C GLU A 123 4.04 -0.88 -15.51
N MET A 124 3.87 -1.36 -14.27
CA MET A 124 4.38 -0.67 -13.08
C MET A 124 5.91 -0.55 -13.11
N MET A 125 6.60 -1.64 -13.44
CA MET A 125 8.07 -1.68 -13.49
C MET A 125 8.62 -0.95 -14.72
N GLY A 126 7.81 -0.75 -15.76
CA GLY A 126 8.15 0.00 -16.97
C GLY A 126 7.95 1.51 -16.85
N ALA A 127 7.30 1.99 -15.79
CA ALA A 127 7.16 3.41 -15.52
C ALA A 127 8.54 4.05 -15.29
N ALA A 128 8.79 5.19 -15.95
CA ALA A 128 10.04 5.92 -15.86
C ALA A 128 10.26 6.58 -14.49
N SER A 129 9.18 6.82 -13.74
CA SER A 129 9.21 7.32 -12.37
C SER A 129 7.92 7.01 -11.61
N LEU A 130 7.94 7.14 -10.30
CA LEU A 130 6.76 7.08 -9.44
C LEU A 130 5.72 8.15 -9.82
N GLY A 131 6.16 9.35 -10.20
CA GLY A 131 5.29 10.41 -10.71
C GLY A 131 4.53 9.99 -11.98
N GLN A 132 5.20 9.35 -12.94
CA GLN A 132 4.53 8.84 -14.14
C GLN A 132 3.53 7.72 -13.81
N LEU A 133 3.83 6.89 -12.82
CA LEU A 133 2.87 5.90 -12.34
C LEU A 133 1.64 6.57 -11.70
N GLY A 134 1.84 7.63 -10.92
CA GLY A 134 0.76 8.46 -10.38
C GLY A 134 -0.14 9.04 -11.47
N GLU A 135 0.43 9.57 -12.54
CA GLU A 135 -0.30 10.07 -13.72
C GLU A 135 -1.11 8.96 -14.40
N THR A 136 -0.51 7.79 -14.58
CA THR A 136 -1.20 6.62 -15.18
C THR A 136 -2.41 6.20 -14.33
N VAL A 137 -2.25 6.20 -13.00
CA VAL A 137 -3.33 5.87 -12.06
C VAL A 137 -4.43 6.93 -12.09
N ALA A 138 -4.06 8.22 -12.12
CA ALA A 138 -5.02 9.32 -12.23
C ALA A 138 -5.86 9.19 -13.51
N TRP A 139 -5.19 9.06 -14.66
CA TRP A 139 -5.84 8.91 -15.96
C TRP A 139 -6.80 7.71 -16.01
N ARG A 140 -6.35 6.51 -15.59
CA ARG A 140 -7.23 5.33 -15.57
C ARG A 140 -8.40 5.48 -14.59
N THR A 141 -8.20 6.20 -13.49
CA THR A 141 -9.28 6.49 -12.55
C THR A 141 -10.32 7.41 -13.20
N GLN A 142 -9.89 8.42 -13.95
CA GLN A 142 -10.80 9.28 -14.73
C GLN A 142 -11.59 8.48 -15.77
N GLU A 143 -10.93 7.64 -16.56
CA GLU A 143 -11.61 6.79 -17.56
C GLU A 143 -12.66 5.90 -16.91
N LYS A 144 -12.31 5.29 -15.76
CA LYS A 144 -13.24 4.47 -14.99
C LYS A 144 -14.46 5.26 -14.52
N LEU A 145 -14.27 6.50 -14.07
CA LEU A 145 -15.38 7.38 -13.67
C LEU A 145 -16.25 7.78 -14.86
N ALA A 146 -15.66 8.04 -16.03
CA ALA A 146 -16.39 8.37 -17.25
C ALA A 146 -17.17 7.18 -17.84
N SER A 147 -16.71 5.95 -17.60
CA SER A 147 -17.37 4.72 -18.05
C SER A 147 -18.55 4.27 -17.18
N ARG A 148 -18.89 5.03 -16.14
CA ARG A 148 -19.83 4.67 -15.08
C ARG A 148 -21.21 5.29 -15.30
#